data_AF-A0A662DU63-F1
#
_entry.id   AF-A0A662DU63-F1
#
_cell.length_a   1.000
_cell.length_b   1.000
_cell.length_c   1.000
_cell.angle_alpha   90.00
_cell.angle_beta   90.00
_cell.angle_gamma   90.00
#
_symmetry.space_group_name_H-M   'P 1'
#
loop_
_entity.id
_entity.type
_entity.pdbx_description
1 polymer ?
#
loop_
_entity_poly.entity_id
_entity_poly.type
_entity_poly.pdbx_seq_one_letter_code
_entity_poly.pdbx_strand_id
1 'polypeptide(L)'
;MIDIDAALASLTIEEKCLLLSGETTWRTQAFPDAGIPQLKMSDGPNGVRGEGHGVSATRGVVVPSGITLGATWDPDLLEQIGSLLGTECRRKGSHILLGPTVNLHRTPVGGRTFECYSEDPELTAELAAAYVRGVQSHDVAVTVKHFVCNDTEIERMSVDVRVDERSLRELYLRPFERAVKKANAWGIMSAYSQLNGEFCAHNERLLTTILRDEWGFDGLVVSDWYGVRDTVGAATGGLNLEMPGPARVYGERLGDAVTQGDVSEETVNGLVRDLLVLANRVKADERPADAAEQSLDSPAERALTRKAAIAGTVLLRNEPVDGMRILPFDSSEISSIAIIGPNAAVDRSMGGGSASLTPFFHKTLLAAVTESVGPGTADDAMITYEPGVRIDRMTPVIRKDQLRQPNGDPGLLVSYVNGTDWDGEVVVQQPSPSSM
;
A
#
# COMPACT_ATOMS: atom_id res chain seq x y z
N MET A 1 -8.93 -13.13 -23.46
CA MET A 1 -9.68 -11.88 -23.24
C MET A 1 -11.10 -12.24 -22.88
N ILE A 2 -11.62 -11.67 -21.79
CA ILE A 2 -12.97 -11.88 -21.28
C ILE A 2 -13.95 -11.19 -22.24
N ASP A 3 -14.94 -11.94 -22.75
CA ASP A 3 -16.09 -11.40 -23.46
C ASP A 3 -17.08 -10.79 -22.45
N ILE A 4 -17.01 -9.48 -22.30
CA ILE A 4 -17.74 -8.74 -21.26
C ILE A 4 -19.25 -8.84 -21.46
N ASP A 5 -19.73 -8.76 -22.70
CA ASP A 5 -21.17 -8.78 -22.96
C ASP A 5 -21.75 -10.19 -22.76
N ALA A 6 -21.01 -11.23 -23.16
CA ALA A 6 -21.39 -12.61 -22.87
C ALA A 6 -21.38 -12.91 -21.37
N ALA A 7 -20.35 -12.45 -20.64
CA ALA A 7 -20.26 -12.62 -19.20
C ALA A 7 -21.43 -11.94 -18.47
N LEU A 8 -21.71 -10.66 -18.79
CA LEU A 8 -22.84 -9.92 -18.23
C LEU A 8 -24.19 -10.57 -18.52
N ALA A 9 -24.37 -11.17 -19.70
CA ALA A 9 -25.59 -11.86 -20.08
C ALA A 9 -25.77 -13.21 -19.38
N SER A 10 -24.67 -13.87 -18.99
CA SER A 10 -24.69 -15.16 -18.30
C SER A 10 -24.95 -15.09 -16.81
N LEU A 11 -24.62 -13.98 -16.15
CA LEU A 11 -24.77 -13.81 -14.70
C LEU A 11 -26.21 -13.41 -14.33
N THR A 12 -26.70 -13.95 -13.22
CA THR A 12 -27.92 -13.41 -12.57
C THR A 12 -27.63 -12.06 -11.92
N ILE A 13 -28.68 -11.30 -11.57
CA ILE A 13 -28.49 -10.02 -10.88
C ILE A 13 -27.83 -10.19 -9.51
N GLU A 14 -28.13 -11.27 -8.80
CA GLU A 14 -27.52 -11.60 -7.51
C GLU A 14 -26.03 -11.89 -7.66
N GLU A 15 -25.64 -12.63 -8.70
CA GLU A 15 -24.24 -12.92 -9.01
C GLU A 15 -23.47 -11.65 -9.40
N LYS A 16 -24.08 -10.76 -10.20
CA LYS A 16 -23.52 -9.45 -10.53
C LYS A 16 -23.31 -8.61 -9.26
N CYS A 17 -24.29 -8.54 -8.37
CA CYS A 17 -24.19 -7.80 -7.11
C CYS A 17 -23.13 -8.39 -6.16
N LEU A 18 -22.98 -9.72 -6.14
CA LEU A 18 -21.94 -10.40 -5.36
C LEU A 18 -20.54 -10.12 -5.94
N LEU A 19 -20.40 -10.12 -7.27
CA LEU A 19 -19.14 -9.85 -7.97
C LEU A 19 -18.54 -8.47 -7.66
N LEU A 20 -19.39 -7.49 -7.30
CA LEU A 20 -18.97 -6.16 -6.86
C LEU A 20 -18.44 -6.13 -5.41
N SER A 21 -18.21 -7.29 -4.78
CA SER A 21 -17.62 -7.40 -3.43
C SER A 21 -16.40 -8.32 -3.41
N GLY A 22 -15.57 -8.19 -2.37
CA GLY A 22 -14.50 -9.15 -2.10
C GLY A 22 -15.01 -10.54 -1.72
N GLU A 23 -14.31 -11.60 -2.13
CA GLU A 23 -14.48 -12.95 -1.58
C GLU A 23 -13.66 -13.09 -0.29
N THR A 24 -12.42 -12.62 -0.32
CA THR A 24 -11.50 -12.64 0.83
C THR A 24 -11.03 -11.24 1.18
N THR A 25 -10.08 -11.13 2.11
CA THR A 25 -9.43 -9.84 2.39
C THR A 25 -8.75 -9.22 1.17
N TRP A 26 -8.28 -10.03 0.22
CA TRP A 26 -7.39 -9.59 -0.87
C TRP A 26 -7.83 -10.06 -2.25
N ARG A 27 -8.99 -10.70 -2.38
CA ARG A 27 -9.44 -11.32 -3.62
C ARG A 27 -10.88 -10.96 -3.92
N THR A 28 -11.17 -10.74 -5.20
CA THR A 28 -12.54 -10.58 -5.70
C THR A 28 -13.24 -11.93 -5.77
N GLN A 29 -14.56 -11.92 -6.00
CA GLN A 29 -15.27 -13.12 -6.43
C GLN A 29 -14.77 -13.62 -7.79
N ALA A 30 -15.07 -14.88 -8.09
CA ALA A 30 -14.85 -15.50 -9.40
C ALA A 30 -16.11 -16.25 -9.86
N PHE A 31 -16.36 -16.24 -11.16
CA PHE A 31 -17.44 -17.00 -11.80
C PHE A 31 -16.86 -17.72 -13.02
N PRO A 32 -16.20 -18.89 -12.83
CA PRO A 32 -15.51 -19.59 -13.91
C PRO A 32 -16.41 -19.97 -15.08
N ASP A 33 -17.67 -20.32 -14.82
CA ASP A 33 -18.65 -20.68 -15.85
C ASP A 33 -19.02 -19.48 -16.74
N ALA A 34 -18.91 -18.26 -16.21
CA ALA A 34 -19.05 -16.99 -16.94
C ALA A 34 -17.71 -16.48 -17.52
N GLY A 35 -16.61 -17.24 -17.35
CA GLY A 35 -15.28 -16.84 -17.78
C GLY A 35 -14.64 -15.72 -16.95
N ILE A 36 -15.14 -15.48 -15.73
CA ILE A 36 -14.67 -14.39 -14.85
C ILE A 36 -13.67 -14.95 -13.84
N PRO A 37 -12.36 -14.65 -13.99
CA PRO A 37 -11.35 -15.08 -13.04
C PRO A 37 -11.36 -14.21 -11.78
N GLN A 38 -10.74 -14.73 -10.74
CA GLN A 38 -10.46 -13.96 -9.53
C GLN A 38 -9.36 -12.93 -9.78
N LEU A 39 -9.54 -11.70 -9.28
CA LEU A 39 -8.47 -10.72 -9.15
C LEU A 39 -7.89 -10.75 -7.74
N LYS A 40 -6.58 -10.51 -7.66
CA LYS A 40 -5.83 -10.45 -6.40
C LYS A 40 -5.26 -9.05 -6.22
N MET A 41 -5.50 -8.44 -5.07
CA MET A 41 -4.93 -7.15 -4.69
C MET A 41 -3.92 -7.28 -3.56
N SER A 42 -2.96 -6.38 -3.51
CA SER A 42 -1.99 -6.30 -2.42
C SER A 42 -1.78 -4.85 -2.04
N ASP A 43 -1.62 -4.59 -0.74
CA ASP A 43 -1.09 -3.30 -0.34
C ASP A 43 0.29 -3.03 -0.93
N GLY A 44 0.39 -1.77 -1.34
CA GLY A 44 1.59 -0.98 -1.56
C GLY A 44 1.72 0.01 -0.40
N PRO A 45 2.22 1.25 -0.55
CA PRO A 45 2.77 1.95 -1.71
C PRO A 45 4.32 1.93 -1.77
N ASN A 46 4.96 1.37 -0.77
CA ASN A 46 6.42 1.29 -0.57
C ASN A 46 6.95 -0.17 -0.63
N GLY A 47 6.19 -1.06 -1.25
CA GLY A 47 6.53 -2.47 -1.42
C GLY A 47 5.26 -3.33 -1.53
N VAL A 48 5.35 -4.51 -2.14
CA VAL A 48 4.19 -5.38 -2.34
C VAL A 48 4.11 -6.38 -1.18
N ARG A 49 3.14 -6.22 -0.28
CA ARG A 49 3.02 -7.10 0.89
C ARG A 49 2.74 -8.56 0.50
N GLY A 50 1.77 -8.77 -0.39
CA GLY A 50 1.17 -10.07 -0.65
C GLY A 50 -0.02 -10.34 0.28
N GLU A 51 -0.53 -11.57 0.20
CA GLU A 51 -1.74 -12.03 0.89
C GLU A 51 -1.47 -12.53 2.32
N GLY A 52 -0.29 -13.13 2.53
CA GLY A 52 0.11 -13.69 3.81
C GLY A 52 0.42 -12.63 4.87
N HIS A 53 0.23 -13.00 6.14
CA HIS A 53 0.53 -12.17 7.30
C HIS A 53 1.34 -12.97 8.33
N GLY A 54 2.21 -12.30 9.09
CA GLY A 54 3.03 -12.95 10.12
C GLY A 54 3.88 -14.09 9.53
N VAL A 55 3.69 -15.31 10.03
CA VAL A 55 4.47 -16.49 9.61
C VAL A 55 4.23 -16.94 8.16
N SER A 56 3.08 -16.60 7.57
CA SER A 56 2.77 -16.94 6.17
C SER A 56 3.13 -15.83 5.19
N ALA A 57 3.70 -14.72 5.67
CA ALA A 57 4.05 -13.59 4.83
C ALA A 57 5.24 -13.88 3.90
N THR A 58 5.03 -13.70 2.60
CA THR A 58 6.09 -13.77 1.60
C THR A 58 6.95 -12.52 1.68
N ARG A 59 8.28 -12.67 1.75
CA ARG A 59 9.19 -11.53 1.77
C ARG A 59 9.08 -10.70 0.50
N GLY A 60 9.32 -9.40 0.61
CA GLY A 60 9.28 -8.48 -0.52
C GLY A 60 10.31 -7.37 -0.38
N VAL A 61 10.54 -6.68 -1.49
CA VAL A 61 11.39 -5.49 -1.48
C VAL A 61 10.66 -4.33 -0.78
N VAL A 62 11.41 -3.56 0.00
CA VAL A 62 10.94 -2.31 0.60
C VAL A 62 11.66 -1.18 -0.11
N VAL A 63 10.88 -0.28 -0.73
CA VAL A 63 11.41 0.97 -1.27
C VAL A 63 11.23 2.08 -0.23
N PRO A 64 11.96 3.21 -0.33
CA PRO A 64 11.79 4.32 0.62
C PRO A 64 10.32 4.75 0.75
N SER A 65 9.96 5.24 1.93
CA SER A 65 8.62 5.76 2.19
C SER A 65 8.27 6.94 1.25
N GLY A 66 6.98 7.20 1.06
CA GLY A 66 6.48 8.26 0.17
C GLY A 66 7.16 9.61 0.43
N ILE A 67 7.32 10.01 1.70
CA ILE A 67 7.96 11.29 2.02
C ILE A 67 9.43 11.35 1.58
N THR A 68 10.15 10.23 1.63
CA THR A 68 11.54 10.13 1.17
C THR A 68 11.60 10.15 -0.36
N LEU A 69 10.68 9.45 -1.02
CA LEU A 69 10.52 9.47 -2.46
C LEU A 69 10.14 10.87 -2.98
N GLY A 70 9.27 11.58 -2.25
CA GLY A 70 8.90 12.97 -2.52
C GLY A 70 10.10 13.90 -2.52
N ALA A 71 11.00 13.74 -1.55
CA ALA A 71 12.21 14.52 -1.42
C ALA A 71 13.24 14.31 -2.55
N THR A 72 13.05 13.32 -3.43
CA THR A 72 13.91 13.11 -4.60
C THR A 72 13.69 14.15 -5.70
N TRP A 73 12.48 14.70 -5.82
CA TRP A 73 12.05 15.54 -6.96
C TRP A 73 12.32 14.89 -8.33
N ASP A 74 12.33 13.55 -8.40
CA ASP A 74 12.79 12.78 -9.56
C ASP A 74 11.69 11.85 -10.09
N PRO A 75 10.86 12.31 -11.05
CA PRO A 75 9.84 11.48 -11.68
C PRO A 75 10.42 10.24 -12.38
N ASP A 76 11.59 10.34 -13.01
CA ASP A 76 12.20 9.20 -13.74
C ASP A 76 12.60 8.08 -12.77
N LEU A 77 13.07 8.46 -11.58
CA LEU A 77 13.34 7.52 -10.49
C LEU A 77 12.05 6.88 -9.97
N LEU A 78 10.95 7.61 -9.87
CA LEU A 78 9.66 7.03 -9.45
C LEU A 78 9.03 6.12 -10.51
N GLU A 79 9.27 6.38 -11.78
CA GLU A 79 8.88 5.44 -12.85
C GLU A 79 9.68 4.14 -12.73
N GLN A 80 10.98 4.21 -12.45
CA GLN A 80 11.82 3.03 -12.17
C GLN A 80 11.35 2.26 -10.92
N ILE A 81 11.05 2.97 -9.83
CA ILE A 81 10.50 2.37 -8.60
C ILE A 81 9.14 1.73 -8.87
N GLY A 82 8.26 2.40 -9.60
CA GLY A 82 6.99 1.85 -10.04
C GLY A 82 7.17 0.56 -10.85
N SER A 83 8.09 0.54 -11.81
CA SER A 83 8.42 -0.66 -12.59
C SER A 83 8.92 -1.83 -11.72
N LEU A 84 9.76 -1.55 -10.72
CA LEU A 84 10.18 -2.54 -9.74
C LEU A 84 8.99 -3.10 -8.95
N LEU A 85 8.05 -2.26 -8.51
CA LEU A 85 6.86 -2.70 -7.79
C LEU A 85 5.87 -3.45 -8.69
N GLY A 86 5.75 -3.07 -9.96
CA GLY A 86 5.02 -3.86 -10.97
C GLY A 86 5.60 -5.27 -11.11
N THR A 87 6.93 -5.38 -11.16
CA THR A 87 7.64 -6.68 -11.17
C THR A 87 7.36 -7.50 -9.91
N GLU A 88 7.36 -6.87 -8.72
CA GLU A 88 7.02 -7.55 -7.47
C GLU A 88 5.56 -8.01 -7.42
N CYS A 89 4.63 -7.23 -7.97
CA CYS A 89 3.24 -7.65 -8.13
C CYS A 89 3.14 -8.91 -9.00
N ARG A 90 3.90 -8.99 -10.10
CA ARG A 90 3.98 -10.21 -10.93
C ARG A 90 4.46 -11.42 -10.13
N ARG A 91 5.51 -11.26 -9.32
CA ARG A 91 6.06 -12.34 -8.48
C ARG A 91 5.04 -12.83 -7.45
N LYS A 92 4.23 -11.94 -6.90
CA LYS A 92 3.22 -12.25 -5.87
C LYS A 92 1.83 -12.59 -6.44
N GLY A 93 1.70 -12.70 -7.77
CA GLY A 93 0.43 -12.97 -8.45
C GLY A 93 -0.62 -11.88 -8.27
N SER A 94 -0.20 -10.66 -7.90
CA SER A 94 -1.10 -9.53 -7.67
C SER A 94 -1.44 -8.82 -8.97
N HIS A 95 -2.73 -8.60 -9.17
CA HIS A 95 -3.33 -7.89 -10.31
C HIS A 95 -3.45 -6.40 -10.05
N ILE A 96 -3.65 -6.02 -8.77
CA ILE A 96 -3.94 -4.66 -8.34
C ILE A 96 -3.00 -4.29 -7.20
N LEU A 97 -2.21 -3.24 -7.37
CA LEU A 97 -1.38 -2.63 -6.33
C LEU A 97 -2.12 -1.46 -5.69
N LEU A 98 -2.34 -1.53 -4.37
CA LEU A 98 -3.03 -0.48 -3.61
C LEU A 98 -2.04 0.62 -3.21
N GLY A 99 -1.75 1.51 -4.15
CA GLY A 99 -0.86 2.65 -4.04
C GLY A 99 -0.76 3.34 -5.41
N PRO A 100 -0.10 4.49 -5.53
CA PRO A 100 0.56 5.22 -4.45
C PRO A 100 -0.44 5.95 -3.56
N THR A 101 0.03 6.41 -2.40
CA THR A 101 -0.76 7.25 -1.49
C THR A 101 -0.41 8.73 -1.75
N VAL A 102 -1.41 9.52 -2.13
CA VAL A 102 -1.22 10.89 -2.68
C VAL A 102 -2.00 11.96 -1.93
N ASN A 103 -2.51 11.65 -0.73
CA ASN A 103 -3.06 12.65 0.18
C ASN A 103 -1.97 13.68 0.56
N LEU A 104 -2.37 14.92 0.87
CA LEU A 104 -1.40 16.00 1.08
C LEU A 104 -1.00 16.11 2.55
N HIS A 105 0.23 16.55 2.79
CA HIS A 105 0.73 16.84 4.14
C HIS A 105 0.10 18.13 4.70
N ARG A 106 -1.19 18.08 5.04
CA ARG A 106 -1.91 19.25 5.61
C ARG A 106 -1.41 19.63 7.00
N THR A 107 -1.02 18.62 7.79
CA THR A 107 -0.54 18.81 9.17
C THR A 107 0.67 17.92 9.45
N PRO A 108 1.61 18.35 10.32
CA PRO A 108 2.81 17.56 10.61
C PRO A 108 2.52 16.34 11.50
N VAL A 109 1.29 16.18 12.00
CA VAL A 109 0.90 15.11 12.94
C VAL A 109 0.02 14.05 12.27
N GLY A 110 -0.14 14.10 10.95
CA GLY A 110 -0.87 13.07 10.20
C GLY A 110 -0.18 11.71 10.33
N GLY A 111 -0.91 10.70 10.83
CA GLY A 111 -0.35 9.36 11.10
C GLY A 111 0.19 8.63 9.88
N ARG A 112 -0.23 9.02 8.67
CA ARG A 112 0.21 8.47 7.37
C ARG A 112 0.97 9.46 6.50
N THR A 113 1.44 10.58 7.07
CA THR A 113 2.25 11.58 6.35
C THR A 113 3.48 10.93 5.68
N PHE A 114 4.12 9.97 6.36
CA PHE A 114 5.28 9.24 5.82
C PHE A 114 4.96 8.50 4.51
N GLU A 115 3.70 8.11 4.31
CA GLU A 115 3.23 7.31 3.19
C GLU A 115 2.97 8.17 1.93
N CYS A 116 2.77 9.47 2.12
CA CYS A 116 2.48 10.46 1.08
C CYS A 116 3.74 11.19 0.60
N TYR A 117 3.70 11.77 -0.61
CA TYR A 117 4.87 12.42 -1.22
C TYR A 117 5.18 13.82 -0.66
N SER A 118 4.22 14.75 -0.62
CA SER A 118 4.48 16.17 -0.30
C SER A 118 3.23 16.89 0.22
N GLU A 119 3.44 18.10 0.76
CA GLU A 119 2.39 19.12 0.90
C GLU A 119 2.04 19.80 -0.42
N ASP A 120 2.96 19.80 -1.39
CA ASP A 120 2.78 20.43 -2.69
C ASP A 120 1.99 19.53 -3.66
N PRO A 121 0.86 20.00 -4.21
CA PRO A 121 0.01 19.18 -5.07
C PRO A 121 0.63 18.89 -6.43
N GLU A 122 1.46 19.78 -7.00
CA GLU A 122 2.05 19.56 -8.32
C GLU A 122 3.20 18.56 -8.24
N LEU A 123 4.07 18.65 -7.24
CA LEU A 123 5.09 17.64 -6.96
C LEU A 123 4.44 16.28 -6.74
N THR A 124 3.44 16.21 -5.86
CA THR A 124 2.72 14.96 -5.60
C THR A 124 2.12 14.39 -6.90
N ALA A 125 1.55 15.25 -7.75
CA ALA A 125 0.94 14.86 -9.02
C ALA A 125 1.95 14.30 -10.04
N GLU A 126 3.11 14.94 -10.21
CA GLU A 126 4.13 14.48 -11.17
C GLU A 126 4.74 13.14 -10.74
N LEU A 127 5.06 13.00 -9.45
CA LEU A 127 5.64 11.79 -8.90
C LEU A 127 4.64 10.62 -8.94
N ALA A 128 3.38 10.86 -8.61
CA ALA A 128 2.32 9.86 -8.71
C ALA A 128 2.09 9.40 -10.15
N ALA A 129 2.06 10.34 -11.11
CA ALA A 129 1.89 10.00 -12.53
C ALA A 129 3.04 9.10 -13.04
N ALA A 130 4.28 9.37 -12.64
CA ALA A 130 5.42 8.53 -12.99
C ALA A 130 5.36 7.14 -12.36
N TYR A 131 5.02 7.07 -11.06
CA TYR A 131 4.80 5.80 -10.37
C TYR A 131 3.72 4.95 -11.06
N VAL A 132 2.59 5.57 -11.42
CA VAL A 132 1.46 4.90 -12.10
C VAL A 132 1.92 4.26 -13.41
N ARG A 133 2.63 5.01 -14.27
CA ARG A 133 3.15 4.47 -15.54
C ARG A 133 4.12 3.31 -15.31
N GLY A 134 5.02 3.45 -14.33
CA GLY A 134 5.99 2.44 -13.97
C GLY A 134 5.33 1.11 -13.62
N VAL A 135 4.37 1.11 -12.68
CA VAL A 135 3.68 -0.12 -12.26
C VAL A 135 2.82 -0.69 -13.39
N GLN A 136 2.02 0.13 -14.07
CA GLN A 136 1.09 -0.34 -15.11
C GLN A 136 1.80 -0.91 -16.34
N SER A 137 3.07 -0.57 -16.57
CA SER A 137 3.89 -1.18 -17.64
C SER A 137 4.07 -2.71 -17.50
N HIS A 138 3.67 -3.29 -16.36
CA HIS A 138 3.73 -4.73 -16.07
C HIS A 138 2.36 -5.43 -16.12
N ASP A 139 1.35 -4.82 -16.76
CA ASP A 139 -0.06 -5.26 -16.74
C ASP A 139 -0.63 -5.32 -15.30
N VAL A 140 -0.19 -4.44 -14.40
CA VAL A 140 -0.66 -4.38 -13.01
C VAL A 140 -1.42 -3.09 -12.80
N ALA A 141 -2.67 -3.17 -12.35
CA ALA A 141 -3.46 -1.99 -12.05
C ALA A 141 -2.92 -1.27 -10.81
N VAL A 142 -2.85 0.06 -10.91
CA VAL A 142 -2.53 0.94 -9.80
C VAL A 142 -3.82 1.50 -9.23
N THR A 143 -3.96 1.48 -7.91
CA THR A 143 -5.08 2.10 -7.21
C THR A 143 -4.60 3.29 -6.41
N VAL A 144 -4.69 4.48 -7.00
CA VAL A 144 -4.26 5.74 -6.37
C VAL A 144 -5.17 6.03 -5.17
N LYS A 145 -4.59 6.33 -4.00
CA LYS A 145 -5.35 6.41 -2.74
C LYS A 145 -4.98 7.62 -1.87
N HIS A 146 -5.86 8.13 -1.01
CA HIS A 146 -7.28 7.80 -0.84
C HIS A 146 -8.11 9.01 -1.26
N PHE A 147 -9.06 8.79 -2.16
CA PHE A 147 -9.87 9.79 -2.82
C PHE A 147 -11.08 10.16 -1.97
N VAL A 148 -11.12 11.29 -1.26
CA VAL A 148 -10.09 12.35 -1.19
C VAL A 148 -10.01 12.93 0.23
N CYS A 149 -9.01 13.78 0.51
CA CYS A 149 -8.85 14.51 1.77
C CYS A 149 -8.68 13.62 3.03
N ASN A 150 -8.16 12.41 2.87
CA ASN A 150 -7.84 11.51 3.98
C ASN A 150 -6.50 11.89 4.64
N ASP A 151 -6.39 13.14 5.11
CA ASP A 151 -5.12 13.73 5.58
C ASP A 151 -4.94 13.59 7.11
N THR A 152 -5.84 12.87 7.80
CA THR A 152 -5.78 12.59 9.25
C THR A 152 -6.25 11.18 9.56
N GLU A 153 -5.61 10.56 10.55
CA GLU A 153 -6.04 9.26 11.09
C GLU A 153 -7.04 9.40 12.23
N ILE A 154 -7.19 10.60 12.79
CA ILE A 154 -8.12 10.88 13.89
C ILE A 154 -9.54 10.71 13.36
N GLU A 155 -10.26 9.72 13.90
CA GLU A 155 -11.65 9.42 13.51
C GLU A 155 -11.85 9.31 11.99
N ARG A 156 -10.85 8.81 11.26
CA ARG A 156 -10.86 8.78 9.78
C ARG A 156 -12.10 8.12 9.17
N MET A 157 -12.77 7.23 9.90
CA MET A 157 -14.00 6.55 9.49
C MET A 157 -15.28 7.36 9.69
N SER A 158 -15.25 8.48 10.40
CA SER A 158 -16.44 9.29 10.71
C SER A 158 -16.25 10.79 10.47
N VAL A 159 -15.01 11.27 10.39
CA VAL A 159 -14.69 12.69 10.21
C VAL A 159 -15.32 13.26 8.94
N ASP A 160 -15.91 14.45 9.06
CA ASP A 160 -16.37 15.28 7.94
C ASP A 160 -15.34 16.35 7.63
N VAL A 161 -14.64 16.17 6.50
CA VAL A 161 -13.66 17.14 6.02
C VAL A 161 -14.39 18.21 5.23
N ARG A 162 -14.42 19.43 5.79
CA ARG A 162 -15.02 20.59 5.14
C ARG A 162 -13.97 21.40 4.39
N VAL A 163 -14.17 21.55 3.10
CA VAL A 163 -13.23 22.23 2.20
C VAL A 163 -14.02 22.95 1.10
N ASP A 164 -13.62 24.18 0.79
CA ASP A 164 -14.21 24.94 -0.31
C ASP A 164 -13.78 24.38 -1.67
N GLU A 165 -14.56 24.66 -2.71
CA GLU A 165 -14.35 24.13 -4.06
C GLU A 165 -12.94 24.45 -4.60
N ARG A 166 -12.45 25.66 -4.33
CA ARG A 166 -11.16 26.10 -4.87
C ARG A 166 -10.03 25.29 -4.25
N SER A 167 -9.99 25.20 -2.92
CA SER A 167 -8.99 24.40 -2.21
C SER A 167 -9.08 22.92 -2.58
N LEU A 168 -10.30 22.38 -2.72
CA LEU A 168 -10.53 21.00 -3.15
C LEU A 168 -9.92 20.73 -4.54
N ARG A 169 -10.17 21.61 -5.51
CA ARG A 169 -9.72 21.47 -6.91
C ARG A 169 -8.24 21.75 -7.09
N GLU A 170 -7.73 22.84 -6.51
CA GLU A 170 -6.35 23.29 -6.70
C GLU A 170 -5.34 22.43 -5.91
N LEU A 171 -5.76 21.83 -4.78
CA LEU A 171 -4.86 21.08 -3.90
C LEU A 171 -5.19 19.58 -3.91
N TYR A 172 -6.30 19.19 -3.29
CA TYR A 172 -6.52 17.79 -2.89
C TYR A 172 -6.88 16.87 -4.06
N LEU A 173 -7.61 17.37 -5.04
CA LEU A 173 -7.96 16.62 -6.26
C LEU A 173 -6.83 16.61 -7.29
N ARG A 174 -5.88 17.55 -7.21
CA ARG A 174 -4.87 17.77 -8.25
C ARG A 174 -3.97 16.55 -8.51
N PRO A 175 -3.46 15.82 -7.50
CA PRO A 175 -2.71 14.59 -7.74
C PRO A 175 -3.52 13.50 -8.43
N PHE A 176 -4.79 13.34 -8.06
CA PHE A 176 -5.69 12.35 -8.66
C PHE A 176 -6.05 12.71 -10.10
N GLU A 177 -6.38 13.99 -10.37
CA GLU A 177 -6.66 14.47 -11.73
C GLU A 177 -5.49 14.13 -12.66
N ARG A 178 -4.26 14.40 -12.23
CA ARG A 178 -3.07 14.16 -13.02
C ARG A 178 -2.79 12.68 -13.22
N ALA A 179 -2.99 11.85 -12.20
CA ALA A 179 -2.84 10.41 -12.31
C ALA A 179 -3.84 9.82 -13.34
N VAL A 180 -5.08 10.30 -13.36
CA VAL A 180 -6.08 9.90 -14.36
C VAL A 180 -5.69 10.44 -15.74
N LYS A 181 -5.62 11.76 -15.92
CA LYS A 181 -5.52 12.38 -17.26
C LYS A 181 -4.16 12.24 -17.92
N LYS A 182 -3.07 12.08 -17.16
CA LYS A 182 -1.70 12.01 -17.71
C LYS A 182 -1.05 10.64 -17.61
N ALA A 183 -1.42 9.83 -16.62
CA ALA A 183 -0.86 8.50 -16.44
C ALA A 183 -1.85 7.36 -16.72
N ASN A 184 -3.11 7.69 -17.00
CA ASN A 184 -4.17 6.72 -17.27
C ASN A 184 -4.28 5.68 -16.14
N ALA A 185 -4.35 6.15 -14.88
CA ALA A 185 -4.52 5.28 -13.73
C ALA A 185 -5.77 4.40 -13.91
N TRP A 186 -5.62 3.09 -13.67
CA TRP A 186 -6.70 2.12 -13.84
C TRP A 186 -7.54 1.91 -12.58
N GLY A 187 -7.13 2.47 -11.45
CA GLY A 187 -7.80 2.31 -10.17
C GLY A 187 -7.74 3.56 -9.29
N ILE A 188 -8.82 3.78 -8.54
CA ILE A 188 -8.92 4.78 -7.46
C ILE A 188 -9.45 4.08 -6.21
N MET A 189 -8.90 4.40 -5.05
CA MET A 189 -9.45 3.96 -3.76
C MET A 189 -10.18 5.11 -3.08
N SER A 190 -11.45 4.94 -2.73
CA SER A 190 -12.18 5.95 -1.98
C SER A 190 -11.63 6.12 -0.56
N ALA A 191 -11.67 7.32 -0.01
CA ALA A 191 -11.34 7.58 1.38
C ALA A 191 -12.42 7.04 2.34
N TYR A 192 -12.02 6.81 3.59
CA TYR A 192 -12.94 6.47 4.68
C TYR A 192 -13.87 7.62 5.09
N SER A 193 -13.38 8.85 4.98
CA SER A 193 -13.99 10.04 5.55
C SER A 193 -15.17 10.55 4.74
N GLN A 194 -15.90 11.50 5.33
CA GLN A 194 -16.84 12.34 4.61
C GLN A 194 -16.13 13.56 4.02
N LEU A 195 -16.63 14.04 2.89
CA LEU A 195 -16.27 15.30 2.27
C LEU A 195 -17.53 16.17 2.19
N ASN A 196 -17.52 17.31 2.89
CA ASN A 196 -18.64 18.25 2.92
C ASN A 196 -20.01 17.59 3.22
N GLY A 197 -20.03 16.67 4.18
CA GLY A 197 -21.25 16.02 4.69
C GLY A 197 -21.63 14.68 4.06
N GLU A 198 -20.85 14.15 3.11
CA GLU A 198 -21.14 12.86 2.47
C GLU A 198 -19.89 11.96 2.39
N PHE A 199 -20.05 10.66 2.66
CA PHE A 199 -18.95 9.69 2.63
C PHE A 199 -18.35 9.57 1.23
N CYS A 200 -17.01 9.61 1.13
CA CYS A 200 -16.34 9.59 -0.17
C CYS A 200 -16.66 8.35 -1.01
N ALA A 201 -16.91 7.20 -0.36
CA ALA A 201 -17.30 5.95 -1.03
C ALA A 201 -18.69 5.99 -1.69
N HIS A 202 -19.54 6.98 -1.37
CA HIS A 202 -20.91 7.11 -1.90
C HIS A 202 -21.13 8.42 -2.64
N ASN A 203 -20.12 9.28 -2.73
CA ASN A 203 -20.27 10.64 -3.19
C ASN A 203 -20.31 10.69 -4.72
N GLU A 204 -21.51 10.79 -5.29
CA GLU A 204 -21.75 10.86 -6.75
C GLU A 204 -20.98 11.99 -7.42
N ARG A 205 -20.93 13.17 -6.77
CA ARG A 205 -20.18 14.32 -7.28
C ARG A 205 -18.69 13.98 -7.42
N LEU A 206 -18.10 13.25 -6.47
CA LEU A 206 -16.70 12.84 -6.56
C LEU A 206 -16.49 11.72 -7.58
N LEU A 207 -17.21 10.61 -7.41
CA LEU A 207 -16.92 9.34 -8.09
C LEU A 207 -17.47 9.28 -9.52
N THR A 208 -18.52 10.04 -9.81
CA THR A 208 -19.13 10.11 -11.15
C THR A 208 -18.87 11.46 -11.79
N THR A 209 -19.40 12.57 -11.23
CA THR A 209 -19.31 13.88 -11.89
C THR A 209 -17.87 14.32 -12.12
N ILE A 210 -17.04 14.35 -11.08
CA ILE A 210 -15.65 14.79 -11.20
C ILE A 210 -14.78 13.72 -11.85
N LEU A 211 -14.79 12.52 -11.28
CA LEU A 211 -13.85 11.48 -11.68
C LEU A 211 -14.13 10.96 -13.10
N ARG A 212 -15.40 10.68 -13.44
CA ARG A 212 -15.76 10.07 -14.73
C ARG A 212 -16.14 11.13 -15.75
N ASP A 213 -17.11 12.00 -15.45
CA ASP A 213 -17.64 12.92 -16.47
C ASP A 213 -16.66 14.04 -16.82
N GLU A 214 -16.00 14.65 -15.82
CA GLU A 214 -15.05 15.73 -16.06
C GLU A 214 -13.64 15.25 -16.46
N TRP A 215 -13.14 14.17 -15.84
CA TRP A 215 -11.76 13.70 -16.08
C TRP A 215 -11.66 12.55 -17.08
N GLY A 216 -12.78 11.88 -17.40
CA GLY A 216 -12.80 10.75 -18.32
C GLY A 216 -12.23 9.46 -17.73
N PHE A 217 -12.30 9.26 -16.41
CA PHE A 217 -11.85 8.02 -15.78
C PHE A 217 -12.70 6.84 -16.23
N ASP A 218 -12.04 5.78 -16.70
CA ASP A 218 -12.65 4.56 -17.21
C ASP A 218 -12.16 3.30 -16.47
N GLY A 219 -11.62 3.51 -15.26
CA GLY A 219 -11.08 2.46 -14.41
C GLY A 219 -12.03 2.03 -13.29
N LEU A 220 -11.47 1.31 -12.30
CA LEU A 220 -12.19 0.78 -11.16
C LEU A 220 -12.07 1.69 -9.93
N VAL A 221 -13.19 2.01 -9.28
CA VAL A 221 -13.21 2.56 -7.92
C VAL A 221 -13.42 1.44 -6.91
N VAL A 222 -12.45 1.24 -6.01
CA VAL A 222 -12.54 0.30 -4.89
C VAL A 222 -12.68 1.06 -3.58
N SER A 223 -13.40 0.50 -2.61
CA SER A 223 -13.46 1.09 -1.28
C SER A 223 -12.14 0.91 -0.55
N ASP A 224 -11.83 1.80 0.41
CA ASP A 224 -10.94 1.39 1.49
C ASP A 224 -11.62 0.27 2.32
N TRP A 225 -10.83 -0.49 3.08
CA TRP A 225 -11.28 -1.70 3.77
C TRP A 225 -12.39 -1.41 4.78
N TYR A 226 -13.60 -1.92 4.53
CA TYR A 226 -14.80 -1.63 5.31
C TYR A 226 -15.24 -0.16 5.26
N GLY A 227 -14.86 0.57 4.20
CA GLY A 227 -15.15 2.00 4.02
C GLY A 227 -16.54 2.31 3.47
N VAL A 228 -17.33 1.30 3.11
CA VAL A 228 -18.69 1.46 2.57
C VAL A 228 -19.71 1.39 3.70
N ARG A 229 -20.75 2.24 3.66
CA ARG A 229 -21.81 2.29 4.69
C ARG A 229 -23.23 2.29 4.15
N ASP A 230 -23.42 2.62 2.87
CA ASP A 230 -24.74 2.76 2.25
C ASP A 230 -24.76 2.08 0.89
N THR A 231 -25.70 1.16 0.69
CA THR A 231 -25.77 0.32 -0.52
C THR A 231 -26.17 1.12 -1.75
N VAL A 232 -27.25 1.92 -1.64
CA VAL A 232 -27.83 2.65 -2.77
C VAL A 232 -26.86 3.75 -3.21
N GLY A 233 -26.45 4.62 -2.28
CA GLY A 233 -25.53 5.72 -2.54
C GLY A 233 -24.16 5.27 -3.02
N ALA A 234 -23.62 4.14 -2.53
CA ALA A 234 -22.39 3.58 -3.10
C ALA A 234 -22.57 3.20 -4.58
N ALA A 235 -23.63 2.45 -4.91
CA ALA A 235 -23.87 1.95 -6.25
C ALA A 235 -24.20 3.09 -7.24
N THR A 236 -25.11 4.00 -6.88
CA THR A 236 -25.47 5.14 -7.73
C THR A 236 -24.38 6.19 -7.77
N GLY A 237 -23.57 6.31 -6.72
CA GLY A 237 -22.43 7.21 -6.68
C GLY A 237 -21.29 6.79 -7.61
N GLY A 238 -21.19 5.50 -7.97
CA GLY A 238 -20.20 4.98 -8.92
C GLY A 238 -19.05 4.17 -8.30
N LEU A 239 -19.22 3.67 -7.07
CA LEU A 239 -18.30 2.73 -6.43
C LEU A 239 -18.43 1.35 -7.09
N ASN A 240 -17.33 0.78 -7.60
CA ASN A 240 -17.38 -0.52 -8.26
C ASN A 240 -17.21 -1.69 -7.31
N LEU A 241 -16.29 -1.59 -6.35
CA LEU A 241 -15.87 -2.76 -5.56
C LEU A 241 -15.84 -2.47 -4.06
N GLU A 242 -16.68 -3.16 -3.29
CA GLU A 242 -16.62 -3.22 -1.83
C GLU A 242 -15.51 -4.19 -1.40
N MET A 243 -14.54 -3.70 -0.62
CA MET A 243 -13.52 -4.54 0.03
C MET A 243 -13.51 -4.33 1.55
N PRO A 244 -13.10 -5.35 2.33
CA PRO A 244 -12.84 -6.73 1.94
C PRO A 244 -14.12 -7.60 1.88
N GLY A 245 -13.94 -8.86 1.48
CA GLY A 245 -14.93 -9.91 1.73
C GLY A 245 -14.96 -10.39 3.20
N PRO A 246 -16.04 -11.09 3.61
CA PRO A 246 -17.27 -11.30 2.86
C PRO A 246 -18.10 -10.01 2.74
N ALA A 247 -18.96 -9.93 1.72
CA ALA A 247 -19.82 -8.77 1.43
C ALA A 247 -20.62 -8.31 2.66
N ARG A 248 -20.77 -6.99 2.86
CA ARG A 248 -21.55 -6.42 3.96
C ARG A 248 -22.55 -5.37 3.50
N VAL A 249 -22.19 -4.60 2.49
CA VAL A 249 -23.01 -3.51 1.95
C VAL A 249 -23.49 -3.82 0.54
N TYR A 250 -22.69 -4.51 -0.27
CA TYR A 250 -23.11 -5.09 -1.56
C TYR A 250 -23.55 -6.55 -1.38
N GLY A 251 -23.43 -7.38 -2.43
CA GLY A 251 -23.98 -8.73 -2.45
C GLY A 251 -25.50 -8.71 -2.32
N GLU A 252 -26.03 -9.45 -1.34
CA GLU A 252 -27.46 -9.60 -1.10
C GLU A 252 -28.19 -8.25 -0.98
N ARG A 253 -27.64 -7.29 -0.22
CA ARG A 253 -28.27 -5.98 -0.02
C ARG A 253 -28.39 -5.17 -1.31
N LEU A 254 -27.42 -5.29 -2.21
CA LEU A 254 -27.49 -4.62 -3.51
C LEU A 254 -28.50 -5.32 -4.43
N GLY A 255 -28.59 -6.66 -4.37
CA GLY A 255 -29.65 -7.41 -5.05
C GLY A 255 -31.06 -7.02 -4.58
N ASP A 256 -31.24 -6.84 -3.27
CA ASP A 256 -32.49 -6.35 -2.68
C ASP A 256 -32.84 -4.94 -3.18
N ALA A 257 -31.87 -4.03 -3.21
CA ALA A 257 -32.06 -2.67 -3.70
C ALA A 257 -32.45 -2.64 -5.19
N VAL A 258 -31.90 -3.54 -6.01
CA VAL A 258 -32.31 -3.67 -7.41
C VAL A 258 -33.73 -4.21 -7.53
N THR A 259 -34.07 -5.24 -6.74
CA THR A 259 -35.43 -5.82 -6.69
C THR A 259 -36.48 -4.79 -6.28
N GLN A 260 -36.12 -3.88 -5.37
CA GLN A 260 -36.99 -2.79 -4.89
C GLN A 260 -37.07 -1.61 -5.87
N GLY A 261 -36.19 -1.54 -6.87
CA GLY A 261 -36.12 -0.45 -7.85
C GLY A 261 -35.35 0.78 -7.37
N ASP A 262 -34.64 0.69 -6.24
CA ASP A 262 -33.80 1.77 -5.70
C ASP A 262 -32.49 1.91 -6.49
N VAL A 263 -32.01 0.81 -7.09
CA VAL A 263 -30.85 0.78 -7.99
C VAL A 263 -31.26 0.08 -9.30
N SER A 264 -30.88 0.61 -10.45
CA SER A 264 -31.20 -0.04 -11.72
C SER A 264 -30.23 -1.19 -12.02
N GLU A 265 -30.70 -2.23 -12.71
CA GLU A 265 -29.80 -3.27 -13.23
C GLU A 265 -28.74 -2.69 -14.19
N GLU A 266 -29.07 -1.63 -14.93
CA GLU A 266 -28.11 -0.92 -15.80
C GLU A 266 -26.94 -0.34 -15.00
N THR A 267 -27.21 0.24 -13.82
CA THR A 267 -26.18 0.73 -12.89
C THR A 267 -25.25 -0.41 -12.49
N VAL A 268 -25.81 -1.55 -12.05
CA VAL A 268 -25.00 -2.72 -11.65
C VAL A 268 -24.19 -3.27 -12.83
N ASN A 269 -24.79 -3.36 -14.02
CA ASN A 269 -24.10 -3.80 -15.24
C ASN A 269 -22.93 -2.88 -15.59
N GLY A 270 -23.07 -1.56 -15.43
CA GLY A 270 -21.98 -0.60 -15.61
C GLY A 270 -20.82 -0.82 -14.65
N LEU A 271 -21.14 -1.02 -13.36
CA LEU A 271 -20.12 -1.28 -12.34
C LEU A 271 -19.36 -2.59 -12.57
N VAL A 272 -20.08 -3.66 -12.98
CA VAL A 272 -19.46 -4.95 -13.35
C VAL A 272 -18.62 -4.81 -14.61
N ARG A 273 -19.08 -4.05 -15.61
CA ARG A 273 -18.34 -3.80 -16.84
C ARG A 273 -16.96 -3.18 -16.55
N ASP A 274 -16.87 -2.18 -15.69
CA ASP A 274 -15.60 -1.56 -15.31
C ASP A 274 -14.64 -2.58 -14.67
N LEU A 275 -15.15 -3.46 -13.80
CA LEU A 275 -14.36 -4.53 -13.20
C LEU A 275 -13.82 -5.50 -14.26
N LEU A 276 -14.64 -5.87 -15.24
CA LEU A 276 -14.23 -6.77 -16.32
C LEU A 276 -13.28 -6.09 -17.31
N VAL A 277 -13.44 -4.78 -17.56
CA VAL A 277 -12.45 -3.97 -18.30
C VAL A 277 -11.11 -4.00 -17.58
N LEU A 278 -11.09 -3.80 -16.26
CA LEU A 278 -9.86 -3.90 -15.47
C LEU A 278 -9.25 -5.30 -15.57
N ALA A 279 -10.07 -6.36 -15.41
CA ALA A 279 -9.62 -7.74 -15.51
C ALA A 279 -8.95 -8.04 -16.87
N ASN A 280 -9.47 -7.48 -17.96
CA ASN A 280 -8.86 -7.54 -19.27
C ASN A 280 -7.54 -6.74 -19.35
N ARG A 281 -7.47 -5.52 -18.78
CA ARG A 281 -6.24 -4.69 -18.75
C ARG A 281 -5.09 -5.41 -18.05
N VAL A 282 -5.39 -6.14 -16.98
CA VAL A 282 -4.39 -6.86 -16.20
C VAL A 282 -4.15 -8.30 -16.69
N LYS A 283 -4.84 -8.74 -17.76
CA LYS A 283 -4.76 -10.09 -18.33
C LYS A 283 -5.05 -11.19 -17.31
N ALA A 284 -6.11 -11.02 -16.54
CA ALA A 284 -6.46 -11.92 -15.43
C ALA A 284 -6.76 -13.36 -15.89
N ASP A 285 -7.23 -13.55 -17.12
CA ASP A 285 -7.48 -14.86 -17.73
C ASP A 285 -6.19 -15.63 -18.05
N GLU A 286 -5.07 -14.93 -18.18
CA GLU A 286 -3.74 -15.51 -18.40
C GLU A 286 -2.91 -15.61 -17.10
N ARG A 287 -3.42 -15.04 -16.00
CA ARG A 287 -2.70 -14.86 -14.74
C ARG A 287 -3.56 -15.32 -13.57
N PRO A 288 -3.50 -16.59 -13.18
CA PRO A 288 -4.38 -17.08 -12.14
C PRO A 288 -3.98 -16.52 -10.77
N ALA A 289 -4.96 -16.05 -10.00
CA ALA A 289 -4.74 -15.41 -8.70
C ALA A 289 -4.21 -16.36 -7.61
N ASP A 290 -4.39 -17.67 -7.79
CA ASP A 290 -3.90 -18.73 -6.89
C ASP A 290 -2.44 -19.12 -7.15
N ALA A 291 -1.78 -18.51 -8.14
CA ALA A 291 -0.36 -18.69 -8.37
C ALA A 291 0.43 -18.41 -7.07
N ALA A 292 1.29 -19.37 -6.71
CA ALA A 292 2.08 -19.28 -5.49
C ALA A 292 2.95 -18.01 -5.50
N GLU A 293 2.93 -17.26 -4.39
CA GLU A 293 3.76 -16.07 -4.28
C GLU A 293 5.24 -16.43 -4.31
N GLN A 294 6.00 -15.65 -5.09
CA GLN A 294 7.44 -15.77 -5.20
C GLN A 294 8.13 -14.62 -4.47
N SER A 295 9.37 -14.88 -4.05
CA SER A 295 10.21 -13.94 -3.33
C SER A 295 11.61 -13.97 -3.94
N LEU A 296 12.13 -12.83 -4.39
CA LEU A 296 13.46 -12.71 -4.97
C LEU A 296 14.23 -11.51 -4.39
N ASP A 297 15.36 -11.77 -3.75
CA ASP A 297 16.27 -10.73 -3.25
C ASP A 297 17.32 -10.40 -4.32
N SER A 298 16.99 -9.47 -5.22
CA SER A 298 17.84 -9.10 -6.37
C SER A 298 18.88 -8.03 -6.02
N PRO A 299 20.17 -8.23 -6.34
CA PRO A 299 21.19 -7.19 -6.20
C PRO A 299 20.87 -5.89 -6.95
N ALA A 300 20.24 -5.97 -8.12
CA ALA A 300 19.87 -4.79 -8.92
C ALA A 300 18.74 -4.00 -8.26
N GLU A 301 17.75 -4.69 -7.67
CA GLU A 301 16.64 -4.04 -6.96
C GLU A 301 17.14 -3.39 -5.67
N ARG A 302 18.02 -4.06 -4.92
CA ARG A 302 18.71 -3.44 -3.77
C ARG A 302 19.48 -2.19 -4.16
N ALA A 303 20.17 -2.21 -5.32
CA ALA A 303 20.89 -1.04 -5.81
C ALA A 303 19.94 0.12 -6.15
N LEU A 304 18.80 -0.16 -6.79
CA LEU A 304 17.78 0.86 -7.09
C LEU A 304 17.14 1.43 -5.81
N THR A 305 16.75 0.57 -4.86
CA THR A 305 16.23 0.99 -3.55
C THR A 305 17.25 1.87 -2.81
N ARG A 306 18.53 1.48 -2.82
CA ARG A 306 19.62 2.27 -2.23
C ARG A 306 19.79 3.62 -2.93
N LYS A 307 19.73 3.65 -4.28
CA LYS A 307 19.77 4.91 -5.06
C LYS A 307 18.63 5.83 -4.63
N ALA A 308 17.41 5.30 -4.51
CA ALA A 308 16.26 6.08 -4.07
C ALA A 308 16.40 6.61 -2.64
N ALA A 309 16.89 5.79 -1.71
CA ALA A 309 17.15 6.22 -0.35
C ALA A 309 18.19 7.35 -0.27
N ILE A 310 19.27 7.24 -1.05
CA ILE A 310 20.31 8.28 -1.13
C ILE A 310 19.73 9.57 -1.76
N ALA A 311 19.04 9.46 -2.89
CA ALA A 311 18.47 10.61 -3.59
C ALA A 311 17.43 11.37 -2.75
N GLY A 312 16.67 10.67 -1.91
CA GLY A 312 15.68 11.27 -1.01
C GLY A 312 16.24 11.75 0.33
N THR A 313 17.54 11.54 0.60
CA THR A 313 18.16 12.01 1.85
C THR A 313 18.45 13.51 1.75
N VAL A 314 17.85 14.30 2.64
CA VAL A 314 18.00 15.76 2.65
C VAL A 314 19.01 16.20 3.70
N LEU A 315 20.09 16.86 3.27
CA LEU A 315 21.06 17.48 4.16
C LEU A 315 20.53 18.84 4.65
N LEU A 316 19.92 18.86 5.83
CA LEU A 316 19.28 20.07 6.38
C LEU A 316 20.29 21.12 6.89
N ARG A 317 21.39 20.68 7.51
CA ARG A 317 22.40 21.56 8.10
C ARG A 317 23.78 20.91 7.97
N ASN A 318 24.77 21.71 7.63
CA ASN A 318 26.17 21.28 7.51
C ASN A 318 27.12 22.45 7.79
N GLU A 319 26.94 23.10 8.93
CA GLU A 319 27.84 24.15 9.40
C GLU A 319 29.11 23.53 10.00
N PRO A 320 30.27 24.19 9.90
CA PRO A 320 31.46 23.76 10.61
C PRO A 320 31.24 23.74 12.13
N VAL A 321 31.81 22.76 12.80
CA VAL A 321 31.88 22.71 14.28
C VAL A 321 33.35 22.87 14.65
N ASP A 322 33.65 23.82 15.53
CA ASP A 322 35.03 24.16 15.95
C ASP A 322 35.99 24.41 14.77
N GLY A 323 35.48 25.02 13.69
CA GLY A 323 36.24 25.29 12.47
C GLY A 323 36.43 24.09 11.54
N MET A 324 35.92 22.91 11.90
CA MET A 324 36.02 21.68 11.12
C MET A 324 34.75 21.42 10.31
N ARG A 325 34.91 21.11 9.03
CA ARG A 325 33.82 20.65 8.16
C ARG A 325 33.39 19.24 8.61
N ILE A 326 32.09 19.04 8.84
CA ILE A 326 31.57 17.74 9.30
C ILE A 326 31.19 16.82 8.14
N LEU A 327 30.51 17.31 7.10
CA LEU A 327 30.15 16.49 5.94
C LEU A 327 30.62 17.07 4.57
N PRO A 328 31.04 16.21 3.62
CA PRO A 328 31.49 14.84 3.88
C PRO A 328 32.77 14.89 4.73
N PHE A 329 32.90 13.95 5.67
CA PHE A 329 34.16 13.76 6.37
C PHE A 329 35.09 12.86 5.54
N ASP A 330 36.39 13.03 5.70
CA ASP A 330 37.38 12.09 5.18
C ASP A 330 37.50 10.92 6.15
N SER A 331 37.04 9.74 5.76
CA SER A 331 37.07 8.56 6.64
C SER A 331 38.49 8.12 6.96
N SER A 332 39.46 8.40 6.09
CA SER A 332 40.87 8.03 6.32
C SER A 332 41.54 8.86 7.42
N GLU A 333 40.96 10.02 7.77
CA GLU A 333 41.43 10.87 8.86
C GLU A 333 40.76 10.53 10.20
N ILE A 334 39.78 9.62 10.22
CA ILE A 334 39.00 9.28 11.42
C ILE A 334 39.49 7.98 12.04
N SER A 335 40.17 8.08 13.18
CA SER A 335 40.61 6.90 13.95
C SER A 335 39.51 6.32 14.85
N SER A 336 38.43 7.05 15.12
CA SER A 336 37.33 6.58 15.97
C SER A 336 36.00 7.28 15.70
N ILE A 337 34.91 6.51 15.73
CA ILE A 337 33.53 6.99 15.57
C ILE A 337 32.69 6.48 16.74
N ALA A 338 31.99 7.40 17.42
CA ALA A 338 30.94 7.08 18.37
C ALA A 338 29.57 7.22 17.71
N ILE A 339 28.83 6.11 17.62
CA ILE A 339 27.47 6.06 17.06
C ILE A 339 26.48 6.08 18.22
N ILE A 340 25.65 7.12 18.31
CA ILE A 340 24.71 7.30 19.42
C ILE A 340 23.28 7.37 18.89
N GLY A 341 22.39 6.59 19.47
CA GLY A 341 20.95 6.69 19.25
C GLY A 341 20.26 5.35 18.98
N PRO A 342 19.01 5.18 19.44
CA PRO A 342 18.33 3.89 19.42
C PRO A 342 18.07 3.35 18.01
N ASN A 343 17.87 4.24 17.03
CA ASN A 343 17.64 3.86 15.64
C ASN A 343 18.92 3.46 14.89
N ALA A 344 20.11 3.63 15.48
CA ALA A 344 21.34 3.21 14.80
C ALA A 344 21.45 1.69 14.69
N ALA A 345 20.96 0.95 15.69
CA ALA A 345 21.01 -0.52 15.75
C ALA A 345 19.67 -1.20 15.44
N VAL A 346 18.63 -0.44 15.06
CA VAL A 346 17.28 -0.95 14.77
C VAL A 346 16.87 -0.53 13.37
N ASP A 347 16.40 -1.48 12.58
CA ASP A 347 15.86 -1.18 11.25
C ASP A 347 14.57 -0.35 11.35
N ARG A 348 14.53 0.76 10.62
CA ARG A 348 13.39 1.68 10.47
C ARG A 348 13.12 1.98 9.00
N SER A 349 13.24 0.96 8.16
CA SER A 349 13.09 1.02 6.70
C SER A 349 11.67 1.38 6.21
N MET A 350 10.65 1.28 7.06
CA MET A 350 9.25 1.57 6.71
C MET A 350 8.44 2.14 7.88
N GLY A 351 7.32 2.77 7.57
CA GLY A 351 6.29 3.13 8.57
C GLY A 351 5.37 1.96 8.90
N GLY A 352 4.35 2.23 9.73
CA GLY A 352 3.41 1.19 10.19
C GLY A 352 2.17 1.05 9.30
N GLY A 353 1.24 0.18 9.72
CA GLY A 353 -0.06 0.00 9.08
C GLY A 353 0.01 -0.81 7.79
N SER A 354 -0.90 -0.51 6.85
CA SER A 354 -1.03 -1.23 5.57
C SER A 354 0.20 -1.11 4.67
N ALA A 355 0.99 -0.04 4.81
CA ALA A 355 2.27 0.15 4.11
C ALA A 355 3.43 -0.72 4.66
N SER A 356 3.18 -1.60 5.62
CA SER A 356 4.20 -2.52 6.15
C SER A 356 4.15 -3.88 5.48
N LEU A 357 5.31 -4.52 5.34
CA LEU A 357 5.46 -5.87 4.80
C LEU A 357 6.65 -6.58 5.45
N THR A 358 6.80 -7.89 5.22
CA THR A 358 7.96 -8.65 5.69
C THR A 358 9.16 -8.39 4.77
N PRO A 359 10.19 -7.63 5.20
CA PRO A 359 11.25 -7.22 4.31
C PRO A 359 12.28 -8.34 4.07
N PHE A 360 13.10 -8.15 3.02
CA PHE A 360 14.42 -8.79 2.96
C PHE A 360 15.35 -8.27 4.06
N PHE A 361 16.55 -8.84 4.17
CA PHE A 361 17.51 -8.35 5.14
C PHE A 361 17.98 -6.92 4.80
N HIS A 362 17.90 -6.02 5.78
CA HIS A 362 18.44 -4.66 5.70
C HIS A 362 19.56 -4.48 6.73
N LYS A 363 20.58 -3.70 6.35
CA LYS A 363 21.63 -3.29 7.28
C LYS A 363 21.12 -2.15 8.14
N THR A 364 21.41 -2.21 9.44
CA THR A 364 21.24 -1.07 10.35
C THR A 364 22.30 -0.01 10.05
N LEU A 365 22.10 1.23 10.48
CA LEU A 365 23.11 2.29 10.33
C LEU A 365 24.42 1.90 11.00
N LEU A 366 24.35 1.32 12.20
CA LEU A 366 25.49 0.80 12.95
C LEU A 366 26.26 -0.24 12.12
N ALA A 367 25.57 -1.23 11.56
CA ALA A 367 26.21 -2.25 10.73
C ALA A 367 26.82 -1.64 9.46
N ALA A 368 26.08 -0.76 8.76
CA ALA A 368 26.54 -0.14 7.53
C ALA A 368 27.79 0.73 7.73
N VAL A 369 27.85 1.54 8.79
CA VAL A 369 29.04 2.35 9.11
C VAL A 369 30.20 1.46 9.53
N THR A 370 29.96 0.47 10.39
CA THR A 370 31.02 -0.45 10.86
C THR A 370 31.65 -1.21 9.70
N GLU A 371 30.85 -1.71 8.75
CA GLU A 371 31.38 -2.40 7.57
C GLU A 371 32.08 -1.46 6.57
N SER A 372 31.80 -0.16 6.62
CA SER A 372 32.39 0.80 5.67
C SER A 372 33.75 1.31 6.15
N VAL A 373 33.90 1.59 7.44
CA VAL A 373 35.10 2.27 7.98
C VAL A 373 35.63 1.64 9.28
N GLY A 374 34.94 0.64 9.83
CA GLY A 374 35.28 0.04 11.12
C GLY A 374 36.44 -0.96 11.08
N PRO A 375 36.61 -1.76 12.15
CA PRO A 375 37.74 -2.69 12.27
C PRO A 375 37.82 -3.70 11.11
N GLY A 376 39.01 -3.88 10.55
CA GLY A 376 39.27 -4.78 9.42
C GLY A 376 38.94 -4.20 8.05
N THR A 377 38.51 -2.94 7.97
CA THR A 377 38.43 -2.18 6.71
C THR A 377 39.76 -1.48 6.41
N ALA A 378 39.85 -0.71 5.32
CA ALA A 378 41.04 0.07 5.01
C ALA A 378 41.30 1.20 6.03
N ASP A 379 40.23 1.74 6.63
CA ASP A 379 40.31 2.86 7.57
C ASP A 379 40.50 2.39 9.03
N ASP A 380 40.09 1.15 9.34
CA ASP A 380 40.25 0.48 10.65
C ASP A 380 39.80 1.34 11.86
N ALA A 381 38.79 2.18 11.67
CA ALA A 381 38.33 3.09 12.72
C ALA A 381 37.71 2.33 13.90
N MET A 382 38.00 2.76 15.12
CA MET A 382 37.35 2.22 16.30
C MET A 382 35.87 2.66 16.32
N ILE A 383 34.94 1.70 16.25
CA ILE A 383 33.50 1.97 16.35
C ILE A 383 33.02 1.67 17.78
N THR A 384 32.38 2.66 18.38
CA THR A 384 31.64 2.51 19.65
C THR A 384 30.17 2.81 19.43
N TYR A 385 29.29 2.12 20.15
CA TYR A 385 27.84 2.31 20.04
C TYR A 385 27.20 2.38 21.41
N GLU A 386 26.34 3.38 21.59
CA GLU A 386 25.45 3.48 22.75
C GLU A 386 24.03 3.87 22.29
N PRO A 387 22.96 3.22 22.79
CA PRO A 387 21.60 3.59 22.42
C PRO A 387 21.24 5.01 22.90
N GLY A 388 21.85 5.48 23.99
CA GLY A 388 21.62 6.80 24.59
C GLY A 388 20.26 6.90 25.30
N VAL A 389 19.16 6.72 24.57
CA VAL A 389 17.78 6.86 25.06
C VAL A 389 16.90 5.69 24.62
N ARG A 390 15.79 5.46 25.33
CA ARG A 390 14.72 4.53 24.91
C ARG A 390 13.56 5.34 24.35
N ILE A 391 13.05 4.92 23.20
CA ILE A 391 11.98 5.62 22.46
C ILE A 391 10.81 4.70 22.08
N ASP A 392 10.75 3.51 22.68
CA ASP A 392 9.73 2.53 22.34
C ASP A 392 8.35 3.03 22.76
N ARG A 393 7.43 3.11 21.79
CA ARG A 393 6.03 3.49 22.05
C ARG A 393 5.28 2.41 22.85
N MET A 394 5.62 1.16 22.60
CA MET A 394 5.07 -0.03 23.23
C MET A 394 6.21 -0.78 23.93
N THR A 395 5.90 -1.65 24.88
CA THR A 395 6.89 -2.56 25.46
C THR A 395 7.62 -3.31 24.34
N PRO A 396 8.97 -3.27 24.29
CA PRO A 396 9.72 -3.98 23.26
C PRO A 396 9.37 -5.46 23.23
N VAL A 397 9.24 -6.01 22.02
CA VAL A 397 9.11 -7.45 21.82
C VAL A 397 10.37 -8.18 22.27
N ILE A 398 10.20 -9.42 22.72
CA ILE A 398 11.33 -10.28 23.05
C ILE A 398 12.12 -10.52 21.76
N ARG A 399 13.43 -10.27 21.80
CA ARG A 399 14.28 -10.34 20.61
C ARG A 399 14.38 -11.79 20.12
N LYS A 400 14.48 -11.97 18.80
CA LYS A 400 14.47 -13.31 18.16
C LYS A 400 15.57 -14.23 18.69
N ASP A 401 16.74 -13.68 18.99
CA ASP A 401 17.88 -14.39 19.57
C ASP A 401 17.63 -14.90 21.00
N GLN A 402 16.62 -14.36 21.69
CA GLN A 402 16.21 -14.76 23.04
C GLN A 402 15.05 -15.77 23.05
N LEU A 403 14.35 -15.96 21.93
CA LEU A 403 13.19 -16.85 21.84
C LEU A 403 13.62 -18.32 21.70
N ARG A 404 13.07 -19.19 22.54
CA ARG A 404 13.28 -20.65 22.48
C ARG A 404 11.94 -21.38 22.58
N GLN A 405 11.77 -22.37 21.72
CA GLN A 405 10.67 -23.33 21.75
C GLN A 405 10.87 -24.33 22.91
N PRO A 406 9.82 -25.07 23.32
CA PRO A 406 9.94 -26.10 24.38
C PRO A 406 10.99 -27.19 24.09
N ASN A 407 11.26 -27.47 22.81
CA ASN A 407 12.29 -28.42 22.38
C ASN A 407 13.72 -27.82 22.34
N GLY A 408 13.88 -26.53 22.64
CA GLY A 408 15.15 -25.82 22.62
C GLY A 408 15.48 -25.10 21.30
N ASP A 409 14.70 -25.29 20.24
CA ASP A 409 14.92 -24.63 18.95
C ASP A 409 14.66 -23.12 19.02
N PRO A 410 15.31 -22.29 18.19
CA PRO A 410 15.02 -20.86 18.11
C PRO A 410 13.55 -20.57 17.76
N GLY A 411 12.99 -19.51 18.35
CA GLY A 411 11.63 -19.04 18.09
C GLY A 411 10.60 -19.42 19.16
N LEU A 412 9.32 -19.33 18.81
CA LEU A 412 8.17 -19.70 19.62
C LEU A 412 7.41 -20.85 18.96
N LEU A 413 6.70 -21.64 19.76
CA LEU A 413 5.72 -22.59 19.27
C LEU A 413 4.33 -21.98 19.44
N VAL A 414 3.59 -21.82 18.34
CA VAL A 414 2.21 -21.34 18.35
C VAL A 414 1.29 -22.54 18.17
N SER A 415 0.44 -22.77 19.17
CA SER A 415 -0.58 -23.83 19.15
C SER A 415 -1.95 -23.20 19.02
N TYR A 416 -2.75 -23.67 18.06
CA TYR A 416 -4.15 -23.28 17.88
C TYR A 416 -5.04 -24.37 18.46
N VAL A 417 -5.98 -23.97 19.31
CA VAL A 417 -6.99 -24.84 19.91
C VAL A 417 -8.36 -24.45 19.39
N ASN A 418 -9.25 -25.43 19.24
CA ASN A 418 -10.63 -25.15 18.85
C ASN A 418 -11.43 -24.58 20.04
N GLY A 419 -12.05 -23.41 19.83
CA GLY A 419 -12.86 -22.75 20.85
C GLY A 419 -12.04 -21.89 21.81
N THR A 420 -12.56 -21.67 23.02
CA THR A 420 -11.96 -20.81 24.04
C THR A 420 -11.33 -21.59 25.19
N ASP A 421 -11.34 -22.92 25.12
CA ASP A 421 -10.70 -23.78 26.11
C ASP A 421 -9.21 -23.89 25.79
N TRP A 422 -8.39 -23.28 26.65
CA TRP A 422 -6.94 -23.25 26.49
C TRP A 422 -6.30 -24.63 26.66
N ASP A 423 -6.97 -25.55 27.34
CA ASP A 423 -6.55 -26.93 27.52
C ASP A 423 -7.20 -27.87 26.48
N GLY A 424 -7.89 -27.31 25.48
CA GLY A 424 -8.55 -28.03 24.40
C GLY A 424 -7.56 -28.72 23.44
N GLU A 425 -8.11 -29.54 22.54
CA GLU A 425 -7.31 -30.23 21.52
C GLU A 425 -6.60 -29.22 20.61
N VAL A 426 -5.28 -29.36 20.51
CA VAL A 426 -4.45 -28.57 19.60
C VAL A 426 -4.68 -29.08 18.18
N VAL A 427 -5.25 -28.22 17.33
CA VAL A 427 -5.57 -28.54 15.93
C VAL A 427 -4.47 -28.17 14.95
N VAL A 428 -3.68 -27.15 15.27
CA VAL A 428 -2.54 -26.71 14.45
C VAL A 428 -1.40 -26.30 15.37
N GLN A 429 -0.18 -26.71 15.03
CA GLN A 429 1.05 -26.18 15.63
C GLN A 429 1.97 -25.66 14.56
N GLN A 430 2.59 -24.50 14.82
CA GLN A 430 3.59 -23.96 13.92
C GLN A 430 4.67 -23.17 14.68
N PRO A 431 5.93 -23.23 14.24
CA PRO A 431 6.96 -22.37 14.78
C PRO A 431 6.74 -20.92 14.31
N SER A 432 7.01 -19.96 15.18
CA SER A 432 7.10 -18.54 14.85
C SER A 432 8.50 -18.01 15.20
N PRO A 433 9.19 -17.32 14.27
CA PRO A 433 10.49 -16.74 14.55
C PRO A 433 10.40 -15.45 15.39
N SER A 434 9.19 -14.99 15.73
CA SER A 434 8.95 -13.71 16.40
C SER A 434 7.85 -13.82 17.45
N SER A 435 7.92 -12.98 18.48
CA SER A 435 6.88 -12.84 19.52
C SER A 435 5.73 -11.94 19.13
N MET A 436 5.83 -11.25 17.99
CA MET A 436 4.75 -10.62 17.21
C MET A 436 5.10 -10.66 15.72
#